data_AF-A0A6P1FLD0-F1
#
_entry.id   AF-A0A6P1FLD0-F1
#
_cell.length_a   1.000
_cell.length_b   1.000
_cell.length_c   1.000
_cell.angle_alpha   90.00
_cell.angle_beta   90.00
_cell.angle_gamma   90.00
#
_symmetry.space_group_name_H-M   'P 1'
#
loop_
_entity.id
_entity.type
_entity.pdbx_description
1 polymer ?
#
loop_
_entity_poly.entity_id
_entity_poly.type
_entity_poly.pdbx_seq_one_letter_code
_entity_poly.pdbx_strand_id
1 'polypeptide(L)' 'MEKSCVRPLDLDDAVALVGILAALQALLDSGGLPAEEVEALRHGLEQGGALLPGSDENEIASALGGLNARLRGTIE' A
#
# COMPACT_ATOMS: atom_id res chain seq x y z
N MET A 1 -15.05 -8.86 -25.25
CA MET A 1 -14.98 -8.81 -23.77
C MET A 1 -13.69 -9.49 -23.38
N GLU A 2 -12.61 -8.71 -23.26
CA GLU A 2 -11.35 -9.23 -22.72
C GLU A 2 -11.61 -9.57 -21.25
N LYS A 3 -11.58 -10.86 -20.92
CA LYS A 3 -11.48 -11.29 -19.53
C LYS A 3 -10.09 -10.83 -19.10
N SER A 4 -10.01 -9.71 -18.40
CA SER A 4 -8.82 -9.32 -17.66
C SER A 4 -8.54 -10.46 -16.69
N CYS A 5 -7.68 -11.39 -17.10
CA CYS A 5 -7.36 -12.59 -16.36
C CYS A 5 -6.33 -12.16 -15.32
N VAL A 6 -6.80 -11.45 -14.31
CA VAL A 6 -5.99 -11.14 -13.14
C VAL A 6 -5.75 -12.47 -12.46
N ARG A 7 -4.51 -12.98 -12.56
CA ARG A 7 -4.11 -14.16 -11.78
C ARG A 7 -4.39 -13.81 -10.32
N PRO A 8 -5.19 -14.61 -9.59
CA PRO A 8 -5.37 -14.38 -8.17
C PRO A 8 -4.02 -14.39 -7.47
N LEU A 9 -3.85 -13.49 -6.52
CA LEU A 9 -2.65 -13.42 -5.70
C LEU A 9 -2.55 -14.71 -4.88
N ASP A 10 -1.36 -15.31 -4.85
CA ASP A 10 -1.13 -16.49 -4.02
C ASP A 10 -1.24 -16.13 -2.53
N LEU A 11 -1.62 -17.09 -1.69
CA LEU A 11 -1.78 -16.87 -0.25
C LEU A 11 -0.44 -16.45 0.39
N ASP A 12 0.67 -17.09 0.01
CA ASP A 12 1.98 -16.77 0.56
C ASP A 12 2.42 -15.35 0.12
N ASP A 13 2.14 -14.98 -1.13
CA ASP A 13 2.38 -13.63 -1.65
C ASP A 13 1.51 -12.59 -0.93
N ALA A 14 0.25 -12.90 -0.63
CA ALA A 14 -0.65 -12.03 0.12
C ALA A 14 -0.15 -11.80 1.55
N VAL A 15 0.30 -12.84 2.23
CA VAL A 15 0.89 -12.74 3.58
C VAL A 15 2.18 -11.91 3.55
N ALA A 16 3.05 -12.12 2.55
CA ALA A 16 4.26 -11.33 2.39
C ALA A 16 3.95 -9.84 2.17
N LEU A 17 2.97 -9.52 1.33
CA LEU A 17 2.55 -8.14 1.07
C LEU A 17 1.92 -7.47 2.30
N VAL A 18 1.16 -8.19 3.13
CA VAL A 18 0.68 -7.69 4.44
C VAL A 18 1.85 -7.25 5.32
N GLY A 19 2.91 -8.07 5.38
CA GLY A 19 4.12 -7.75 6.14
C GLY A 19 4.86 -6.52 5.59
N ILE A 20 5.00 -6.44 4.26
CA ILE A 20 5.65 -5.30 3.59
C ILE A 20 4.87 -3.99 3.85
N LEU A 21 3.55 -4.01 3.70
CA LEU A 21 2.71 -2.84 3.96
C LEU A 21 2.79 -2.39 5.42
N ALA A 22 2.82 -3.33 6.36
CA ALA A 22 2.99 -3.01 7.78
C ALA A 22 4.37 -2.41 8.09
N ALA A 23 5.43 -2.92 7.46
CA ALA A 23 6.78 -2.39 7.63
C ALA A 23 6.91 -0.96 7.06
N LEU A 24 6.35 -0.71 5.87
CA LEU A 24 6.32 0.64 5.28
C LEU A 24 5.55 1.63 6.13
N GLN A 25 4.40 1.22 6.68
CA GLN A 25 3.63 2.06 7.59
C GLN A 25 4.43 2.41 8.86
N ALA A 26 5.13 1.44 9.46
CA ALA A 26 5.98 1.70 10.63
C ALA A 26 7.17 2.62 10.31
N LEU A 27 7.77 2.50 9.13
CA LEU A 27 8.86 3.39 8.69
C LEU A 27 8.36 4.82 8.47
N LEU A 28 7.16 4.98 7.91
CA LEU A 28 6.51 6.27 7.76
C LEU A 28 6.18 6.89 9.12
N ASP A 29 5.51 6.15 10.01
CA ASP A 29 5.09 6.62 11.33
C ASP A 29 6.28 7.00 12.24
N SER A 30 7.44 6.38 12.03
CA SER A 30 8.67 6.70 12.78
C SER A 30 9.45 7.89 12.22
N GLY A 31 9.02 8.46 11.08
CA GLY A 31 9.80 9.48 10.36
C GLY A 31 11.15 8.95 9.85
N GLY A 32 11.24 7.63 9.66
CA GLY A 32 12.47 6.95 9.24
C GLY A 32 12.73 7.01 7.73
N LEU A 33 11.76 7.51 6.95
CA LEU A 33 11.86 7.65 5.50
C LEU A 33 12.36 9.04 5.12
N PRO A 34 13.42 9.13 4.28
CA PRO A 34 13.77 10.36 3.58
C PRO A 34 12.59 10.93 2.78
N ALA A 35 12.57 12.25 2.59
CA ALA A 35 11.49 12.93 1.87
C ALA A 35 11.32 12.39 0.43
N GLU A 36 12.42 12.02 -0.25
CA GLU A 36 12.34 11.39 -1.57
C GLU A 36 11.65 10.02 -1.56
N GLU A 37 11.77 9.26 -0.47
CA GLU A 37 11.13 7.94 -0.35
C GLU A 37 9.65 8.07 -0.03
N VAL A 38 9.28 9.06 0.81
CA VAL A 38 7.87 9.42 1.05
C VAL A 38 7.19 9.87 -0.25
N GLU A 39 7.88 10.66 -1.06
CA GLU A 39 7.37 11.11 -2.36
C GLU A 39 7.18 9.95 -3.34
N ALA A 40 8.15 9.03 -3.41
CA ALA A 40 8.04 7.83 -4.22
C ALA A 40 6.86 6.94 -3.78
N LEU A 41 6.65 6.81 -2.47
CA LEU A 41 5.52 6.09 -1.90
C LEU A 41 4.19 6.75 -2.25
N ARG A 42 4.09 8.07 -2.11
CA ARG A 42 2.91 8.86 -2.52
C ARG A 42 2.60 8.62 -3.99
N HIS A 43 3.59 8.75 -4.85
CA HIS A 43 3.41 8.58 -6.29
C HIS A 43 2.91 7.17 -6.65
N GLY A 44 3.45 6.12 -6.01
CA GLY A 44 2.98 4.75 -6.21
C GLY A 44 1.53 4.54 -5.78
N LEU A 45 1.13 5.12 -4.64
CA LEU A 45 -0.23 5.05 -4.12
C LEU A 45 -1.23 5.85 -4.99
N GLU A 46 -0.83 7.00 -5.51
CA GLU A 46 -1.61 7.78 -6.48
C GLU A 46 -1.84 6.98 -7.78
N GLN A 47 -0.79 6.35 -8.33
CA GLN A 47 -0.92 5.50 -9.51
C GLN A 47 -1.84 4.30 -9.28
N GLY A 48 -1.81 3.72 -8.08
CA GLY A 48 -2.69 2.63 -7.67
C GLY A 48 -4.13 3.05 -7.33
N GLY A 49 -4.45 4.35 -7.39
CA GLY A 49 -5.76 4.90 -7.01
C GLY A 49 -6.06 4.80 -5.51
N ALA A 50 -5.04 4.58 -4.67
CA ALA A 50 -5.17 4.54 -3.23
C ALA A 50 -5.10 5.94 -2.58
N LEU A 51 -4.58 6.93 -3.31
CA LEU A 51 -4.49 8.33 -2.90
C LEU A 51 -4.92 9.28 -4.02
N LEU A 52 -5.31 10.50 -3.64
CA LEU A 52 -5.51 11.61 -4.56
C LEU A 52 -4.22 12.40 -4.74
N PRO A 53 -4.03 13.09 -5.89
CA PRO A 53 -2.88 13.94 -6.13
C PRO A 53 -2.70 15.00 -5.05
N GLY A 54 -1.51 15.09 -4.48
CA GLY A 54 -1.16 16.11 -3.49
C GLY A 54 -1.57 15.76 -2.06
N SER A 55 -1.90 14.49 -1.80
CA SER A 55 -2.16 14.01 -0.44
C SER A 55 -0.97 14.19 0.50
N ASP A 56 -1.29 14.38 1.79
CA ASP A 56 -0.32 14.56 2.86
C ASP A 56 0.14 13.24 3.49
N GLU A 57 1.14 13.31 4.38
CA GLU A 57 1.76 12.13 5.00
C GLU A 57 0.79 11.30 5.85
N ASN A 58 -0.19 11.94 6.52
CA ASN A 58 -1.20 11.21 7.29
C ASN A 58 -2.16 10.46 6.37
N GLU A 59 -2.46 11.03 5.21
CA GLU A 59 -3.25 10.37 4.18
C GLU A 59 -2.49 9.17 3.60
N ILE A 60 -1.17 9.27 3.40
CA ILE A 60 -0.32 8.15 3.01
C ILE A 60 -0.40 7.01 4.05
N ALA A 61 -0.24 7.32 5.33
CA ALA A 61 -0.35 6.34 6.41
C ALA A 61 -1.74 5.66 6.42
N SER A 62 -2.80 6.45 6.23
CA SER A 62 -4.17 5.96 6.16
C SER A 62 -4.41 5.05 4.95
N ALA A 63 -3.84 5.39 3.79
CA ALA A 63 -3.93 4.60 2.57
C ALA A 63 -3.21 3.25 2.73
N LEU A 64 -2.02 3.24 3.34
CA LEU A 64 -1.28 2.00 3.65
C LEU A 64 -2.06 1.10 4.59
N GLY A 65 -2.59 1.65 5.70
CA GLY A 65 -3.42 0.90 6.64
C GLY A 65 -4.69 0.33 5.97
N GLY A 66 -5.34 1.13 5.12
CA GLY A 66 -6.52 0.70 4.37
C GLY A 66 -6.23 -0.41 3.34
N LEU A 67 -5.10 -0.32 2.63
CA LEU A 67 -4.64 -1.38 1.72
C LEU A 67 -4.36 -2.68 2.48
N ASN A 68 -3.67 -2.57 3.62
CA ASN A 68 -3.34 -3.72 4.46
C ASN A 68 -4.61 -4.39 4.99
N ALA A 69 -5.57 -3.61 5.50
CA ALA A 69 -6.86 -4.14 5.96
C ALA A 69 -7.63 -4.88 4.86
N ARG A 70 -7.68 -4.32 3.64
CA ARG A 70 -8.33 -4.98 2.49
C ARG A 70 -7.63 -6.28 2.13
N LEU A 71 -6.31 -6.29 2.08
CA LEU A 71 -5.54 -7.49 1.75
C LEU A 71 -5.72 -8.59 2.81
N ARG A 72 -5.68 -8.24 4.09
CA ARG A 72 -5.98 -9.19 5.18
C ARG A 72 -7.38 -9.79 5.06
N GLY A 73 -8.38 -8.96 4.71
CA GLY A 73 -9.74 -9.44 4.46
C GLY A 73 -9.90 -10.36 3.25
N THR A 74 -8.89 -10.50 2.39
CA THR A 74 -8.88 -11.51 1.30
C THR A 74 -8.23 -12.83 1.69
N ILE A 75 -7.56 -12.88 2.84
CA ILE A 75 -6.85 -14.06 3.37
C ILE A 75 -7.73 -14.87 4.34
N GLU A 76 -8.67 -14.21 5.03
CA GLU A 76 -9.63 -14.80 5.98
C GLU A 76 -10.80 -15.51 5.28
#